data_AF-H0THL2-F1
#
_entry.id   AF-H0THL2-F1
#
_cell.length_a   1.000
_cell.length_b   1.000
_cell.length_c   1.000
_cell.angle_alpha   90.00
_cell.angle_beta   90.00
_cell.angle_gamma   90.00
#
_symmetry.space_group_name_H-M   'P 1'
#
loop_
_entity.id
_entity.type
_entity.pdbx_description
1 polymer ?
#
loop_
_entity_poly.entity_id
_entity_poly.type
_entity_poly.pdbx_seq_one_letter_code
_entity_poly.pdbx_strand_id
1 'polypeptide(L)'
;MSVSFIRTGERRYAVRATLGDGRVLEMNPAPGFDPWMPHDLQHFIVEKCLGLEGAIFGRLATGGTAKTFHAVAGDASSRTTSRLQRKHAAKDRRQMPEQTEDYGRSERATYVCWHDWLQHADDPALRARAAAMASSASGMLARMEPRERAQFTPQRLAEIRTEFQRLSHRWAALGVGESISERW
;
A
#
# COMPACT_ATOMS: atom_id res chain seq x y z
N MET A 1 12.87 -2.06 5.13
CA MET A 1 12.39 -3.23 4.34
C MET A 1 12.40 -2.84 2.86
N SER A 2 12.40 -3.76 1.89
CA SER A 2 12.22 -3.42 0.47
C SER A 2 10.91 -4.01 -0.06
N VAL A 3 10.12 -3.24 -0.79
CA VAL A 3 8.84 -3.65 -1.36
C VAL A 3 8.89 -3.47 -2.87
N SER A 4 8.50 -4.50 -3.61
CA SER A 4 8.45 -4.50 -5.07
C SER A 4 7.03 -4.71 -5.57
N PHE A 5 6.62 -3.88 -6.52
CA PHE A 5 5.35 -3.98 -7.23
C PHE A 5 5.65 -4.48 -8.63
N ILE A 6 5.11 -5.64 -8.97
CA ILE A 6 5.47 -6.41 -10.17
C ILE A 6 4.24 -6.49 -11.07
N ARG A 7 4.34 -6.05 -12.33
CA ARG A 7 3.25 -6.18 -13.29
C ARG A 7 3.26 -7.61 -13.84
N THR A 8 2.37 -8.46 -13.32
CA THR A 8 2.34 -9.90 -13.65
C THR A 8 1.46 -10.23 -14.87
N GLY A 9 0.70 -9.25 -15.36
CA GLY A 9 -0.06 -9.34 -16.60
C GLY A 9 -0.73 -8.01 -16.94
N GLU A 10 -1.48 -7.96 -18.04
CA GLU A 10 -2.09 -6.71 -18.56
C GLU A 10 -2.92 -5.94 -17.53
N ARG A 11 -3.66 -6.66 -16.68
CA ARG A 11 -4.49 -6.12 -15.60
C ARG A 11 -4.26 -6.85 -14.28
N ARG A 12 -3.02 -7.28 -14.05
CA ARG A 12 -2.63 -8.06 -12.87
C ARG A 12 -1.28 -7.61 -12.37
N TYR A 13 -1.13 -7.61 -11.05
CA TYR A 13 0.14 -7.32 -10.42
C TYR A 13 0.32 -8.16 -9.16
N ALA A 14 1.54 -8.17 -8.64
CA ALA A 14 1.90 -8.77 -7.37
C ALA A 14 2.67 -7.75 -6.53
N VAL A 15 2.64 -7.95 -5.21
CA VAL A 15 3.45 -7.18 -4.26
C VAL A 15 4.37 -8.14 -3.54
N ARG A 16 5.68 -7.86 -3.56
CA ARG A 16 6.71 -8.69 -2.93
C ARG A 16 7.52 -7.85 -1.94
N ALA A 17 7.52 -8.23 -0.67
CA ALA A 17 8.29 -7.59 0.38
C ALA A 17 9.48 -8.46 0.81
N THR A 18 10.69 -7.90 0.70
CA THR A 18 11.92 -8.47 1.26
C THR A 18 12.19 -7.82 2.61
N LEU A 19 12.07 -8.62 3.68
CA LEU A 19 12.23 -8.20 5.05
C LEU A 19 13.71 -8.03 5.42
N GLY A 20 14.00 -7.32 6.52
CA GLY A 20 15.37 -7.07 6.97
C GLY A 20 16.17 -8.33 7.35
N ASP A 21 15.48 -9.45 7.60
CA ASP A 21 16.08 -10.76 7.87
C ASP A 21 16.18 -11.66 6.62
N GLY A 22 15.96 -11.09 5.43
CA GLY A 22 16.07 -11.79 4.14
C GLY A 22 14.85 -12.61 3.75
N ARG A 23 13.82 -12.73 4.61
CA ARG A 23 12.57 -13.40 4.25
C ARG A 23 11.84 -12.63 3.14
N VAL A 24 11.22 -13.36 2.23
CA VAL A 24 10.40 -12.81 1.15
C VAL A 24 8.93 -13.18 1.38
N LEU A 25 8.09 -12.17 1.41
CA LEU A 25 6.64 -12.28 1.49
C LEU A 25 6.03 -11.78 0.18
N GLU A 26 4.98 -12.43 -0.32
CA GLU A 26 4.33 -12.08 -1.58
C GLU A 26 2.81 -12.14 -1.46
N MET A 27 2.15 -11.19 -2.11
CA MET A 27 0.73 -11.20 -2.42
C MET A 27 0.58 -11.25 -3.95
N ASN A 28 0.08 -12.37 -4.48
CA ASN A 28 -0.02 -12.62 -5.92
C ASN A 28 -1.21 -13.56 -6.23
N PRO A 29 -2.23 -13.12 -7.00
CA PRO A 29 -2.39 -11.76 -7.51
C PRO A 29 -2.77 -10.78 -6.38
N ALA A 30 -2.29 -9.55 -6.50
CA ALA A 30 -2.71 -8.43 -5.67
C ALA A 30 -4.05 -7.84 -6.19
N PRO A 31 -4.97 -7.41 -5.30
CA PRO A 31 -6.26 -6.84 -5.68
C PRO A 31 -6.13 -5.38 -6.13
N GLY A 32 -7.18 -4.82 -6.75
CA GLY A 32 -7.22 -3.37 -6.99
C GLY A 32 -6.25 -2.86 -8.05
N PHE A 33 -6.12 -3.57 -9.17
CA PHE A 33 -5.36 -3.10 -10.32
C PHE A 33 -5.88 -1.75 -10.83
N ASP A 34 -4.95 -0.82 -11.06
CA ASP A 34 -5.19 0.44 -11.76
C ASP A 34 -3.98 0.69 -12.69
N PRO A 35 -4.21 1.16 -13.93
CA PRO A 35 -3.12 1.36 -14.89
C PRO A 35 -2.14 2.45 -14.48
N TRP A 36 -2.56 3.38 -13.62
CA TRP A 36 -1.73 4.48 -13.14
C TRP A 36 -1.25 4.28 -11.72
N MET A 37 -2.12 3.78 -10.83
CA MET A 37 -1.79 3.71 -9.40
C MET A 37 -2.47 2.52 -8.72
N PRO A 38 -1.87 1.31 -8.74
CA PRO A 38 -2.42 0.13 -8.10
C PRO A 38 -2.71 0.37 -6.63
N HIS A 39 -3.77 -0.25 -6.12
CA HIS A 39 -4.29 0.01 -4.78
C HIS A 39 -3.21 -0.14 -3.68
N ASP A 40 -2.42 -1.20 -3.72
CA ASP A 40 -1.36 -1.42 -2.72
C ASP A 40 -0.22 -0.39 -2.83
N LEU A 41 0.01 0.19 -4.01
CA LEU A 41 0.99 1.26 -4.19
C LEU A 41 0.50 2.55 -3.52
N GLN A 42 -0.81 2.80 -3.54
CA GLN A 42 -1.43 3.90 -2.80
C GLN A 42 -1.22 3.72 -1.29
N HIS A 43 -1.52 2.53 -0.76
CA HIS A 43 -1.28 2.20 0.65
C HIS A 43 0.19 2.38 1.01
N PHE A 44 1.12 1.90 0.19
CA PHE A 44 2.55 2.03 0.47
C PHE A 44 2.97 3.50 0.62
N ILE A 45 2.55 4.36 -0.31
CA ILE A 45 2.87 5.79 -0.27
C ILE A 45 2.27 6.42 0.98
N VAL A 46 0.97 6.22 1.19
CA VAL A 46 0.23 6.91 2.25
C VAL A 46 0.69 6.45 3.62
N GLU A 47 0.82 5.15 3.85
CA GLU A 47 1.28 4.64 5.15
C GLU A 47 2.70 5.13 5.46
N LYS A 48 3.59 5.14 4.46
CA LYS A 48 4.96 5.63 4.63
C LYS A 48 5.00 7.13 4.94
N CYS A 49 4.26 7.92 4.16
CA CYS A 49 4.22 9.37 4.35
C CYS A 49 3.53 9.76 5.65
N LEU A 50 2.53 9.02 6.13
CA LEU A 50 1.80 9.36 7.35
C LEU A 50 2.32 8.65 8.61
N GLY A 51 3.32 7.77 8.46
CA GLY A 51 3.88 7.01 9.58
C GLY A 51 2.89 6.00 10.17
N LEU A 52 2.06 5.36 9.34
CA LEU A 52 1.07 4.37 9.77
C LEU A 52 1.73 3.00 9.94
N GLU A 53 2.49 2.83 11.03
CA GLU A 53 3.25 1.61 11.30
C GLU A 53 2.37 0.40 11.65
N GLY A 54 1.14 0.62 12.11
CA GLY A 54 0.17 -0.43 12.42
C GLY A 54 -0.66 -0.93 11.24
N ALA A 55 -0.46 -0.37 10.04
CA ALA A 55 -1.19 -0.73 8.83
C ALA A 55 -0.46 -1.83 8.02
N ILE A 56 -0.67 -1.95 6.71
CA ILE A 56 -0.22 -3.10 5.92
C ILE A 56 1.31 -3.20 5.90
N PHE A 57 1.99 -2.17 5.40
CA PHE A 57 3.43 -2.20 5.16
C PHE A 57 4.25 -2.01 6.43
N GLY A 58 3.73 -1.25 7.40
CA GLY A 58 4.32 -1.17 8.72
C GLY A 58 4.36 -2.52 9.45
N ARG A 59 3.31 -3.34 9.31
CA ARG A 59 3.30 -4.72 9.83
C ARG A 59 4.29 -5.62 9.12
N LEU A 60 4.42 -5.50 7.80
CA LEU A 60 5.46 -6.23 7.07
C LEU A 60 6.85 -5.84 7.56
N ALA A 61 7.10 -4.55 7.80
CA ALA A 61 8.38 -4.05 8.29
C ALA A 61 8.78 -4.63 9.65
N THR A 62 7.81 -4.87 10.53
CA THR A 62 8.01 -5.54 11.84
C THR A 62 8.01 -7.08 11.74
N GLY A 63 7.83 -7.61 10.53
CA GLY A 63 7.93 -9.01 10.18
C GLY A 63 6.67 -9.84 10.38
N GLY A 64 5.50 -9.18 10.45
CA GLY A 64 4.17 -9.78 10.29
C GLY A 64 3.86 -10.07 8.81
N THR A 65 2.61 -10.42 8.51
CA THR A 65 2.14 -10.73 7.14
C THR A 65 1.00 -9.85 6.65
N ALA A 66 0.48 -8.97 7.51
CA ALA A 66 -0.77 -8.23 7.27
C ALA A 66 -1.96 -9.15 6.88
N LYS A 67 -1.87 -10.46 7.16
CA LYS A 67 -2.80 -11.53 6.79
C LYS A 67 -2.98 -11.80 5.30
N THR A 68 -2.52 -10.90 4.43
CA THR A 68 -2.67 -11.00 2.96
C THR A 68 -1.40 -11.46 2.26
N PHE A 69 -0.24 -11.34 2.92
CA PHE A 69 1.03 -11.78 2.35
C PHE A 69 1.39 -13.20 2.79
N HIS A 70 1.93 -13.97 1.86
CA HIS A 70 2.35 -15.34 2.09
C HIS A 70 3.87 -15.46 1.93
N ALA A 71 4.50 -16.32 2.72
CA ALA A 71 5.92 -16.60 2.55
C ALA A 71 6.15 -17.26 1.20
N VAL A 72 7.06 -16.71 0.41
CA VAL A 72 7.55 -17.38 -0.81
C VAL A 72 8.44 -18.51 -0.35
N ALA A 73 8.07 -19.75 -0.66
CA ALA A 73 8.95 -20.88 -0.42
C ALA A 73 10.18 -20.69 -1.29
N GLY A 74 11.36 -20.51 -0.67
CA GLY A 74 12.60 -20.89 -1.34
C GLY A 74 12.62 -22.41 -1.55
N ASP A 75 13.72 -22.95 -2.07
CA ASP A 75 13.98 -24.40 -2.27
C ASP A 75 13.96 -25.25 -0.97
N ALA A 76 13.41 -24.72 0.12
CA ALA A 76 13.31 -25.33 1.43
C ALA A 76 12.19 -26.38 1.48
N SER A 77 12.50 -27.52 2.12
CA SER A 77 11.55 -28.62 2.35
C SER A 77 10.24 -28.16 3.03
N SER A 78 9.13 -28.88 2.78
CA SER A 78 7.79 -28.54 3.30
C SER A 78 7.71 -28.34 4.83
N ARG A 79 8.59 -29.01 5.59
CA ARG A 79 8.71 -28.84 7.05
C ARG A 79 9.20 -27.45 7.47
N THR A 80 10.10 -26.85 6.69
CA THR A 80 10.61 -25.50 6.94
C THR A 80 9.53 -24.46 6.65
N THR A 81 8.78 -24.64 5.57
CA THR A 81 7.64 -23.79 5.18
C THR A 81 6.54 -23.80 6.24
N SER A 82 6.17 -24.97 6.78
CA SER A 82 5.18 -25.09 7.86
C SER A 82 5.63 -24.44 9.17
N ARG A 83 6.92 -24.52 9.52
CA ARG A 83 7.48 -23.81 10.70
C ARG A 83 7.44 -22.30 10.52
N LEU A 84 7.78 -21.80 9.33
CA LEU A 84 7.70 -20.38 9.00
C LEU A 84 6.26 -19.87 9.10
N GLN A 85 5.29 -20.56 8.49
CA GLN A 85 3.86 -20.20 8.57
C GLN A 85 3.35 -20.11 10.02
N ARG A 86 3.75 -21.06 10.89
CA ARG A 86 3.39 -21.01 12.33
C ARG A 86 4.00 -19.81 13.04
N LYS A 87 5.27 -19.48 12.74
CA LYS A 87 5.95 -18.30 13.28
C LYS A 87 5.28 -16.99 12.82
N HIS A 88 4.87 -16.92 11.56
CA HIS A 88 4.09 -15.81 10.99
C HIS A 88 2.77 -15.63 11.72
N ALA A 89 1.96 -16.69 11.80
CA ALA A 89 0.67 -16.65 12.48
C ALA A 89 0.80 -16.27 13.97
N ALA A 90 1.87 -16.70 14.64
CA ALA A 90 2.15 -16.31 16.03
C ALA A 90 2.51 -14.82 16.17
N LYS A 91 3.28 -14.26 15.23
CA LYS A 91 3.57 -12.82 15.20
C LYS A 91 2.32 -12.00 14.91
N ASP A 92 1.54 -12.40 13.90
CA ASP A 92 0.31 -11.69 13.54
C ASP A 92 -0.68 -11.66 14.71
N ARG A 93 -0.85 -12.78 15.43
CA ARG A 93 -1.72 -12.82 16.63
C ARG A 93 -1.27 -11.87 17.75
N ARG A 94 0.04 -11.66 17.93
CA ARG A 94 0.57 -10.73 18.93
C ARG A 94 0.34 -9.26 18.56
N GLN A 95 0.13 -8.97 17.28
CA GLN A 95 -0.08 -7.62 16.75
C GLN A 95 -1.57 -7.23 16.62
N MET A 96 -2.51 -8.00 17.18
CA MET A 96 -3.95 -7.84 16.90
C MET A 96 -4.74 -6.83 17.76
N PRO A 97 -4.51 -6.63 19.08
CA PRO A 97 -5.48 -5.86 19.89
C PRO A 97 -5.45 -4.33 19.72
N GLU A 98 -4.30 -3.72 19.46
CA GLU A 98 -4.11 -2.25 19.54
C GLU A 98 -4.17 -1.54 18.16
N GLN A 99 -4.43 -2.28 17.09
CA GLN A 99 -3.93 -1.92 15.75
C GLN A 99 -4.95 -2.09 14.61
N THR A 100 -6.23 -2.29 14.93
CA THR A 100 -7.33 -2.29 13.94
C THR A 100 -7.62 -0.89 13.41
N GLU A 101 -7.31 0.13 14.20
CA GLU A 101 -7.54 1.53 13.85
C GLU A 101 -6.65 1.99 12.68
N ASP A 102 -5.38 1.60 12.66
CA ASP A 102 -4.43 2.01 11.62
C ASP A 102 -4.79 1.46 10.23
N TYR A 103 -5.43 0.28 10.14
CA TYR A 103 -6.01 -0.17 8.86
C TYR A 103 -7.09 0.80 8.39
N GLY A 104 -8.05 1.14 9.27
CA GLY A 104 -9.11 2.07 8.94
C GLY A 104 -8.56 3.45 8.55
N ARG A 105 -7.53 3.93 9.25
CA ARG A 105 -6.83 5.18 8.92
C ARG A 105 -6.13 5.09 7.57
N SER A 106 -5.44 3.98 7.29
CA SER A 106 -4.76 3.73 6.01
C SER A 106 -5.74 3.73 4.83
N GLU A 107 -6.89 3.06 4.94
CA GLU A 107 -7.94 3.07 3.92
C GLU A 107 -8.47 4.49 3.65
N ARG A 108 -8.82 5.23 4.72
CA ARG A 108 -9.36 6.58 4.57
C ARG A 108 -8.33 7.54 3.99
N ALA A 109 -7.10 7.48 4.48
CA ALA A 109 -6.00 8.30 4.00
C ALA A 109 -5.68 8.00 2.54
N THR A 110 -5.69 6.72 2.16
CA THR A 110 -5.52 6.27 0.76
C THR A 110 -6.54 6.91 -0.15
N TYR A 111 -7.83 6.87 0.24
CA TYR A 111 -8.90 7.48 -0.55
C TYR A 111 -8.74 9.00 -0.70
N VAL A 112 -8.42 9.71 0.39
CA VAL A 112 -8.24 11.18 0.39
C VAL A 112 -7.04 11.60 -0.46
N CYS A 113 -5.88 10.96 -0.26
CA CYS A 113 -4.65 11.28 -1.00
C CYS A 113 -4.78 10.91 -2.48
N TRP A 114 -5.46 9.82 -2.80
CA TRP A 114 -5.71 9.43 -4.18
C TRP A 114 -6.63 10.40 -4.91
N HIS A 115 -7.74 10.82 -4.27
CA HIS A 115 -8.58 11.90 -4.79
C HIS A 115 -7.77 13.17 -5.01
N ASP A 116 -6.93 13.55 -4.05
CA ASP A 116 -6.10 14.75 -4.12
C ASP A 116 -5.07 14.70 -5.27
N TRP A 117 -4.47 13.54 -5.55
CA TRP A 117 -3.61 13.39 -6.72
C TRP A 117 -4.40 13.50 -8.03
N LEU A 118 -5.55 12.82 -8.13
CA LEU A 118 -6.39 12.84 -9.34
C LEU A 118 -6.88 14.25 -9.71
N GLN A 119 -7.27 15.07 -8.74
CA GLN A 119 -7.75 16.44 -9.01
C GLN A 119 -6.66 17.37 -9.58
N HIS A 120 -5.38 17.05 -9.31
CA HIS A 120 -4.22 17.80 -9.78
C HIS A 120 -3.52 17.15 -10.98
N ALA A 121 -4.06 16.06 -11.53
CA ALA A 121 -3.49 15.41 -12.70
C ALA A 121 -3.67 16.27 -13.96
N ASP A 122 -2.69 16.21 -14.88
CA ASP A 122 -2.77 16.91 -16.18
C ASP A 122 -3.81 16.28 -17.13
N ASP A 123 -4.06 14.98 -16.98
CA ASP A 123 -5.03 14.23 -17.77
C ASP A 123 -6.49 14.60 -17.38
N PRO A 124 -7.30 15.15 -18.31
CA PRO A 124 -8.71 15.45 -18.07
C PRO A 124 -9.54 14.25 -17.61
N ALA A 125 -9.24 13.03 -18.07
CA ALA A 125 -9.97 11.83 -17.67
C ALA A 125 -9.72 11.49 -16.19
N LEU A 126 -8.49 11.69 -15.71
CA LEU A 126 -8.17 11.54 -14.28
C LEU A 126 -8.87 12.61 -13.43
N ARG A 127 -8.91 13.86 -13.90
CA ARG A 127 -9.67 14.92 -13.20
C ARG A 127 -11.17 14.65 -13.17
N ALA A 128 -11.75 14.10 -14.24
CA ALA A 128 -13.15 13.70 -14.26
C ALA A 128 -13.45 12.62 -13.21
N ARG A 129 -12.54 11.66 -13.02
CA ARG A 129 -12.62 10.67 -11.93
C ARG A 129 -12.56 11.34 -10.56
N ALA A 130 -11.67 12.31 -10.37
CA ALA A 130 -11.60 13.09 -9.14
C ALA A 130 -12.93 13.79 -8.82
N ALA A 131 -13.53 14.44 -9.82
CA ALA A 131 -14.81 15.12 -9.67
C ALA A 131 -15.94 14.17 -9.23
N ALA A 132 -15.96 12.94 -9.76
CA ALA A 132 -16.92 11.91 -9.33
C ALA A 132 -16.71 11.43 -7.89
N MET A 133 -15.48 11.54 -7.36
CA MET A 133 -15.10 11.14 -6.01
C MET A 133 -15.23 12.27 -4.97
N ALA A 134 -15.40 13.52 -5.41
CA ALA A 134 -15.26 14.71 -4.57
C ALA A 134 -16.14 14.68 -3.32
N SER A 135 -17.45 14.39 -3.46
CA SER A 135 -18.37 14.33 -2.32
C SER A 135 -18.00 13.25 -1.31
N SER A 136 -17.57 12.08 -1.79
CA SER A 136 -17.12 10.98 -0.94
C SER A 136 -15.82 11.32 -0.22
N ALA A 137 -14.87 11.96 -0.90
CA ALA A 137 -13.58 12.36 -0.33
C ALA A 137 -13.77 13.43 0.75
N SER A 138 -14.53 14.48 0.45
CA SER A 138 -14.87 15.53 1.43
C SER A 138 -15.63 14.95 2.62
N GLY A 139 -16.61 14.09 2.38
CA GLY A 139 -17.38 13.45 3.45
C GLY A 139 -16.55 12.49 4.31
N MET A 140 -15.56 11.82 3.72
CA MET A 140 -14.61 10.97 4.47
C MET A 140 -13.69 11.80 5.35
N LEU A 141 -13.07 12.85 4.79
CA LEU A 141 -12.19 13.76 5.53
C LEU A 141 -12.94 14.46 6.67
N ALA A 142 -14.19 14.86 6.45
CA ALA A 142 -15.02 15.50 7.47
C ALA A 142 -15.32 14.60 8.69
N ARG A 143 -15.43 13.28 8.47
CA ARG A 143 -15.75 12.27 9.49
C ARG A 143 -14.53 11.70 10.21
N MET A 144 -13.32 11.99 9.74
CA MET A 144 -12.10 11.59 10.43
C MET A 144 -11.99 12.26 11.81
N GLU A 145 -11.35 11.57 12.75
CA GLU A 145 -11.02 12.15 14.05
C GLU A 145 -10.17 13.41 13.88
N PRO A 146 -10.32 14.47 14.71
CA PRO A 146 -9.65 15.74 14.51
C PRO A 146 -8.13 15.64 14.37
N ARG A 147 -7.50 14.74 15.14
CA ARG A 147 -6.04 14.50 15.08
C ARG A 147 -5.61 13.81 13.77
N GLU A 148 -6.42 12.89 13.26
CA GLU A 148 -6.19 12.26 11.95
C GLU A 148 -6.36 13.30 10.84
N ARG A 149 -7.47 14.05 10.86
CA ARG A 149 -7.77 15.09 9.87
C ARG A 149 -6.69 16.17 9.81
N ALA A 150 -6.09 16.53 10.93
CA ALA A 150 -5.03 17.54 11.01
C ALA A 150 -3.77 17.16 10.22
N GLN A 151 -3.59 15.88 9.85
CA GLN A 151 -2.45 15.45 9.03
C GLN A 151 -2.61 15.84 7.54
N PHE A 152 -3.82 16.16 7.08
CA PHE A 152 -4.09 16.45 5.65
C PHE A 152 -4.03 17.96 5.36
N THR A 153 -2.92 18.60 5.75
CA THR A 153 -2.67 20.01 5.39
C THR A 153 -2.39 20.13 3.89
N PRO A 154 -2.60 21.31 3.26
CA PRO A 154 -2.26 21.52 1.85
C PRO A 154 -0.80 21.18 1.52
N GLN A 155 0.13 21.50 2.43
CA GLN A 155 1.54 21.16 2.28
C GLN A 155 1.74 19.63 2.31
N ARG A 156 1.16 18.93 3.28
CA ARG A 156 1.33 17.48 3.40
C ARG A 156 0.72 16.73 2.22
N LEU A 157 -0.44 17.19 1.74
CA LEU A 157 -1.05 16.67 0.52
C LEU A 157 -0.15 16.89 -0.70
N ALA A 158 0.50 18.04 -0.84
CA ALA A 158 1.45 18.29 -1.92
C ALA A 158 2.68 17.38 -1.88
N GLU A 159 3.22 17.10 -0.68
CA GLU A 159 4.31 16.13 -0.49
C GLU A 159 3.88 14.73 -0.94
N ILE A 160 2.72 14.25 -0.46
CA ILE A 160 2.20 12.93 -0.81
C ILE A 160 1.91 12.85 -2.32
N ARG A 161 1.30 13.89 -2.89
CA ARG A 161 1.01 13.98 -4.33
C ARG A 161 2.27 13.87 -5.19
N THR A 162 3.39 14.41 -4.73
CA THR A 162 4.69 14.27 -5.43
C THR A 162 5.13 12.82 -5.49
N GLU A 163 4.96 12.06 -4.40
CA GLU A 163 5.24 10.62 -4.37
C GLU A 163 4.27 9.82 -5.25
N PHE A 164 2.98 10.16 -5.23
CA PHE A 164 2.00 9.60 -6.17
C PHE A 164 2.42 9.84 -7.62
N GLN A 165 2.81 11.07 -7.99
CA GLN A 165 3.23 11.37 -9.36
C GLN A 165 4.46 10.54 -9.77
N ARG A 166 5.49 10.51 -8.90
CA ARG A 166 6.74 9.79 -9.14
C ARG A 166 6.50 8.31 -9.38
N LEU A 167 5.69 7.67 -8.53
CA LEU A 167 5.44 6.24 -8.60
C LEU A 167 4.40 5.87 -9.66
N SER A 168 3.42 6.74 -9.93
CA SER A 168 2.47 6.59 -11.04
C SER A 168 3.18 6.51 -12.38
N HIS A 169 4.08 7.46 -12.66
CA HIS A 169 4.87 7.47 -13.89
C HIS A 169 5.71 6.21 -14.05
N ARG A 170 6.39 5.77 -12.98
CA ARG A 170 7.21 4.57 -13.03
C ARG A 170 6.38 3.31 -13.22
N TRP A 171 5.22 3.22 -12.57
CA TRP A 171 4.30 2.08 -12.72
C TRP A 171 3.70 2.01 -14.12
N ALA A 172 3.22 3.13 -14.65
CA ALA A 172 2.58 3.20 -15.96
C ALA A 172 3.56 2.86 -17.11
N ALA A 173 4.86 3.08 -16.90
CA ALA A 173 5.91 2.74 -17.86
C ALA A 173 6.30 1.25 -17.87
N LEU A 174 5.83 0.43 -16.91
CA LEU A 174 6.22 -0.98 -16.81
C LEU A 174 5.52 -1.85 -17.86
N GLY A 175 6.32 -2.69 -18.51
CA GLY A 175 5.86 -3.87 -19.23
C GLY A 175 5.48 -5.03 -18.28
N VAL A 176 4.85 -6.06 -18.84
CA VAL A 176 4.59 -7.32 -18.11
C VAL A 176 5.91 -8.01 -17.78
N GLY A 177 6.07 -8.44 -16.53
CA GLY A 177 7.28 -9.04 -15.98
C GLY A 177 8.20 -8.04 -15.29
N GLU A 178 8.00 -6.73 -15.51
CA GLU A 178 8.81 -5.69 -14.89
C GLU A 178 8.27 -5.27 -13.52
N SER A 179 9.12 -4.58 -12.75
CA SER A 179 8.79 -4.17 -11.39
C SER A 179 9.44 -2.85 -10.99
N ILE A 180 8.80 -2.15 -10.07
CA ILE A 180 9.39 -1.05 -9.30
C ILE A 180 9.62 -1.50 -7.87
N SER A 181 10.74 -1.10 -7.28
CA SER A 181 11.06 -1.37 -5.88
C SER A 181 11.26 -0.07 -5.11
N GLU A 182 10.77 -0.04 -3.88
CA GLU A 182 10.85 1.07 -2.95
C GLU A 182 11.28 0.60 -1.56
N ARG A 183 12.01 1.45 -0.85
CA ARG A 183 12.35 1.20 0.55
C ARG A 183 11.21 1.66 1.44
N TRP A 184 10.81 0.78 2.35
CA TRP A 184 10.02 1.12 3.54
C TRP A 184 10.96 1.48 4.67
#